data_AF-A0A0D6EG60-F1
#
_entry.id   AF-A0A0D6EG60-F1
#
_cell.length_a   1.000
_cell.length_b   1.000
_cell.length_c   1.000
_cell.angle_alpha   90.00
_cell.angle_beta   90.00
_cell.angle_gamma   90.00
#
_symmetry.space_group_name_H-M   'P 1'
#
loop_
_entity.id
_entity.type
_entity.pdbx_description
1 polymer ?
#
loop_
_entity_poly.entity_id
_entity_poly.type
_entity_poly.pdbx_seq_one_letter_code
_entity_poly.pdbx_strand_id
1 'polypeptide(L)'
;MPYLSNLQLLIAGGIFAYSGISLSSNPSTFLARIAPLTSLIERLTGLAAYKGGDEGLALAGLALMLLGYLHLMACYTQDEKMKRNSTPGRIIAATASFYICAQTSQGSSLIALFGIFNFVGGMLMGFSVGFEDGNQVDIEAEEAERGKKRKRHDAELERRGQQQQQLQQAAEAKREREGGPLQEKVLSWRGGVQ
;
A
#
# COMPACT_ATOMS: atom_id res chain seq x y z
N MET A 1 -11.82 -5.79 0.18
CA MET A 1 -11.31 -7.07 0.72
C MET A 1 -9.82 -7.18 0.41
N PRO A 2 -8.92 -6.94 1.38
CA PRO A 2 -7.47 -6.77 1.12
C PRO A 2 -6.77 -8.04 0.59
N TYR A 3 -7.29 -9.23 0.92
CA TYR A 3 -6.71 -10.50 0.46
C TYR A 3 -6.95 -10.76 -1.03
N LEU A 4 -8.11 -10.33 -1.55
CA LEU A 4 -8.46 -10.54 -2.96
C LEU A 4 -7.63 -9.66 -3.88
N SER A 5 -7.40 -8.39 -3.50
CA SER A 5 -6.56 -7.47 -4.27
C SER A 5 -5.10 -7.90 -4.28
N ASN A 6 -4.58 -8.41 -3.15
CA ASN A 6 -3.24 -8.99 -3.10
C ASN A 6 -3.11 -10.23 -4.00
N LEU A 7 -4.11 -11.11 -3.99
CA LEU A 7 -4.09 -12.28 -4.87
C LEU A 7 -4.15 -11.88 -6.36
N GLN A 8 -5.00 -10.92 -6.72
CA GLN A 8 -5.10 -10.39 -8.09
C GLN A 8 -3.78 -9.76 -8.54
N LEU A 9 -3.15 -8.95 -7.69
CA LEU A 9 -1.89 -8.28 -7.97
C LEU A 9 -0.73 -9.28 -8.07
N LEU A 10 -0.72 -10.32 -7.24
CA LEU A 10 0.24 -11.42 -7.30
C LEU A 10 0.10 -12.21 -8.60
N ILE A 11 -1.13 -12.58 -8.97
CA ILE A 11 -1.41 -13.29 -10.23
C ILE A 11 -1.01 -12.43 -11.43
N ALA A 12 -1.40 -11.16 -11.44
CA ALA A 12 -1.04 -10.23 -12.52
C ALA A 12 0.48 -10.04 -12.61
N GLY A 13 1.17 -9.89 -11.47
CA GLY A 13 2.62 -9.80 -11.39
C GLY A 13 3.31 -11.05 -11.94
N GLY A 14 2.81 -12.23 -11.58
CA GLY A 14 3.30 -13.51 -12.10
C GLY A 14 3.08 -13.67 -13.61
N ILE A 15 1.90 -13.31 -14.12
CA ILE A 15 1.59 -13.33 -15.55
C ILE A 15 2.50 -12.37 -16.32
N PHE A 16 2.73 -11.16 -15.83
CA PHE A 16 3.60 -10.19 -16.47
C PHE A 16 5.07 -10.62 -16.44
N ALA A 17 5.54 -11.17 -15.32
CA ALA A 17 6.90 -11.72 -15.24
C ALA A 17 7.10 -12.89 -16.21
N TYR A 18 6.15 -13.85 -16.24
CA TYR A 18 6.19 -14.98 -17.15
C TYR A 18 6.13 -14.56 -18.63
N SER A 19 5.22 -13.65 -18.96
CA SER A 19 5.06 -13.13 -20.31
C SER A 19 6.30 -12.34 -20.73
N GLY A 20 6.89 -11.56 -19.82
CA GLY A 20 8.12 -10.82 -20.04
C GLY A 20 9.31 -11.72 -20.35
N ILE A 21 9.53 -12.76 -19.54
CA ILE A 21 10.58 -13.78 -19.76
C ILE A 21 10.34 -14.52 -21.09
N SER A 22 9.09 -14.85 -21.40
CA SER A 22 8.75 -15.56 -22.63
C SER A 22 8.94 -14.70 -23.88
N LEU A 23 8.57 -13.40 -23.83
CA LEU A 23 8.82 -12.45 -24.92
C LEU A 23 10.31 -12.22 -25.14
N SER A 24 11.10 -12.11 -24.08
CA SER A 24 12.54 -11.82 -24.19
C SER A 24 13.35 -13.04 -24.64
N SER A 25 12.93 -14.24 -24.25
CA SER A 25 13.67 -15.47 -24.57
C SER A 25 13.24 -16.09 -25.90
N ASN A 26 11.92 -16.14 -26.18
CA ASN A 26 11.36 -16.82 -27.35
C ASN A 26 10.10 -16.09 -27.87
N PRO A 27 10.24 -14.88 -28.46
CA PRO A 27 9.12 -14.04 -28.85
C PRO A 27 8.19 -14.72 -29.86
N SER A 28 8.74 -15.41 -30.86
CA SER A 28 7.97 -16.13 -31.89
C SER A 28 7.10 -17.24 -31.30
N THR A 29 7.62 -18.00 -30.34
CA THR A 29 6.86 -19.06 -29.65
C THR A 29 5.77 -18.48 -28.77
N PHE A 30 6.04 -17.35 -28.09
CA PHE A 30 5.02 -16.67 -27.30
C PHE A 30 3.89 -16.13 -28.18
N LEU A 31 4.22 -15.48 -29.30
CA LEU A 31 3.24 -15.01 -30.28
C LEU A 31 2.39 -16.16 -30.82
N ALA A 32 2.98 -17.31 -31.12
CA ALA A 32 2.24 -18.50 -31.56
C ALA A 32 1.22 -18.98 -30.51
N ARG A 33 1.55 -18.88 -29.21
CA ARG A 33 0.63 -19.26 -28.12
C ARG A 33 -0.55 -18.31 -27.97
N ILE A 34 -0.35 -17.02 -28.21
CA ILE A 34 -1.41 -16.01 -28.14
C ILE A 34 -2.11 -15.77 -29.50
N ALA A 35 -1.64 -16.40 -30.57
CA ALA A 35 -2.20 -16.30 -31.91
C ALA A 35 -3.72 -16.55 -31.99
N PRO A 36 -4.32 -17.49 -31.24
CA PRO A 36 -5.77 -17.68 -31.24
C PRO A 36 -6.53 -16.45 -30.70
N LEU A 37 -5.95 -15.73 -29.72
CA LEU A 37 -6.54 -14.53 -29.15
C LEU A 37 -6.35 -13.33 -30.08
N THR A 38 -5.16 -13.16 -30.66
CA THR A 38 -4.90 -12.05 -31.58
C THR A 38 -5.71 -12.19 -32.86
N SER A 39 -5.82 -13.40 -33.43
CA SER A 39 -6.65 -13.66 -34.62
C SER A 39 -8.14 -13.42 -34.36
N LEU A 40 -8.64 -13.72 -33.16
CA LEU A 40 -10.02 -13.39 -32.78
C LEU A 40 -10.23 -11.88 -32.72
N ILE A 41 -9.27 -11.13 -32.18
CA ILE A 41 -9.30 -9.66 -32.18
C ILE A 41 -9.28 -9.14 -33.62
N GLU A 42 -8.35 -9.60 -34.46
CA GLU A 42 -8.23 -9.22 -35.88
C GLU A 42 -9.56 -9.44 -36.62
N ARG A 43 -10.22 -10.58 -36.38
CA ARG A 43 -11.51 -10.88 -37.00
C ARG A 43 -12.64 -9.97 -36.52
N LEU A 44 -12.65 -9.58 -35.25
CA LEU A 44 -13.71 -8.75 -34.67
C LEU A 44 -13.54 -7.26 -34.96
N THR A 45 -12.30 -6.79 -35.08
CA THR A 45 -12.00 -5.35 -35.15
C THR A 45 -11.40 -4.92 -36.50
N GLY A 46 -10.98 -5.85 -37.34
CA GLY A 46 -10.27 -5.56 -38.59
C GLY A 46 -8.84 -5.05 -38.37
N LEU A 47 -8.31 -5.14 -37.14
CA LEU A 47 -6.93 -4.75 -36.82
C LEU A 47 -5.93 -5.64 -37.57
N ALA A 48 -4.77 -5.08 -37.89
CA ALA A 48 -3.70 -5.83 -38.54
C ALA A 48 -2.96 -6.71 -37.54
N ALA A 49 -2.47 -7.86 -38.02
CA ALA A 49 -1.52 -8.66 -37.26
C ALA A 49 -0.23 -7.85 -36.98
N TYR A 50 0.37 -8.09 -35.82
CA TYR A 50 1.65 -7.47 -35.48
C TYR A 50 2.74 -7.91 -36.48
N LYS A 51 3.48 -6.96 -37.02
CA LYS A 51 4.58 -7.17 -37.99
C LYS A 51 5.92 -6.60 -37.52
N GLY A 52 6.04 -6.21 -36.26
CA GLY A 52 7.29 -5.67 -35.73
C GLY A 52 8.36 -6.75 -35.55
N GLY A 53 9.62 -6.33 -35.47
CA GLY A 53 10.75 -7.22 -35.28
C GLY A 53 10.89 -7.75 -33.85
N ASP A 54 11.62 -8.84 -33.70
CA ASP A 54 11.85 -9.52 -32.41
C ASP A 54 12.51 -8.62 -31.36
N GLU A 55 13.32 -7.65 -31.77
CA GLU A 55 13.95 -6.67 -30.86
C GLU A 55 12.93 -5.81 -30.11
N GLY A 56 11.86 -5.39 -30.80
CA GLY A 56 10.77 -4.62 -30.18
C GLY A 56 9.97 -5.45 -29.18
N LEU A 57 9.79 -6.74 -29.46
CA LEU A 57 9.17 -7.69 -28.53
C LEU A 57 10.08 -7.97 -27.33
N ALA A 58 11.39 -8.11 -27.52
CA ALA A 58 12.32 -8.31 -26.40
C ALA A 58 12.28 -7.13 -25.43
N LEU A 59 12.24 -5.89 -25.94
CA LEU A 59 12.13 -4.69 -25.12
C LEU A 59 10.78 -4.58 -24.42
N ALA A 60 9.68 -4.91 -25.11
CA ALA A 60 8.37 -5.05 -24.48
C ALA A 60 8.36 -6.14 -23.39
N GLY A 61 9.09 -7.24 -23.60
CA GLY A 61 9.28 -8.31 -22.62
C GLY A 61 10.00 -7.84 -21.36
N LEU A 62 11.07 -7.05 -21.50
CA LEU A 62 11.76 -6.43 -20.37
C LEU A 62 10.86 -5.46 -19.60
N ALA A 63 10.07 -4.64 -20.30
CA ALA A 63 9.10 -3.74 -19.67
C ALA A 63 8.02 -4.52 -18.91
N LEU A 64 7.49 -5.60 -19.48
CA LEU A 64 6.55 -6.51 -18.82
C LEU A 64 7.16 -7.18 -17.59
N MET A 65 8.43 -7.59 -17.66
CA MET A 65 9.12 -8.20 -16.52
C MET A 65 9.31 -7.19 -15.39
N LEU A 66 9.72 -5.95 -15.70
CA LEU A 66 9.83 -4.86 -14.72
C LEU A 66 8.48 -4.55 -14.08
N LEU A 67 7.42 -4.49 -14.90
CA LEU A 67 6.06 -4.31 -14.41
C LEU A 67 5.64 -5.47 -13.50
N GLY A 68 5.91 -6.71 -13.88
CA GLY A 68 5.65 -7.89 -13.06
C GLY A 68 6.38 -7.83 -11.72
N TYR A 69 7.66 -7.48 -11.72
CA TYR A 69 8.46 -7.30 -10.51
C TYR A 69 7.87 -6.24 -9.58
N LEU A 70 7.47 -5.08 -10.12
CA LEU A 70 6.82 -4.01 -9.36
C LEU A 70 5.52 -4.49 -8.68
N HIS A 71 4.71 -5.29 -9.37
CA HIS A 71 3.48 -5.86 -8.80
C HIS A 71 3.75 -6.90 -7.73
N LEU A 72 4.76 -7.76 -7.92
CA LEU A 72 5.18 -8.73 -6.91
C LEU A 72 5.73 -8.03 -5.67
N MET A 73 6.53 -6.97 -5.85
CA MET A 73 7.07 -6.16 -4.76
C MET A 73 5.96 -5.45 -3.99
N ALA A 74 4.97 -4.85 -4.67
CA ALA A 74 3.82 -4.23 -4.01
C ALA A 74 3.00 -5.22 -3.16
N CYS A 75 2.91 -6.49 -3.58
CA CYS A 75 2.35 -7.57 -2.77
C CYS A 75 3.23 -7.89 -1.56
N TYR A 76 4.53 -8.05 -1.78
CA TYR A 76 5.51 -8.41 -0.75
C TYR A 76 5.62 -7.35 0.35
N THR A 77 5.73 -6.08 -0.02
CA THR A 77 5.85 -4.95 0.92
C THR A 77 4.51 -4.51 1.50
N GLN A 78 3.40 -5.12 1.07
CA GLN A 78 2.04 -4.73 1.42
C GLN A 78 1.73 -3.25 1.12
N ASP A 79 2.41 -2.65 0.15
CA ASP A 79 2.27 -1.24 -0.19
C ASP A 79 0.88 -0.93 -0.78
N GLU A 80 -0.01 -0.41 0.06
CA GLU A 80 -1.37 -0.03 -0.35
C GLU A 80 -1.39 1.17 -1.29
N LYS A 81 -0.44 2.10 -1.15
CA LYS A 81 -0.33 3.28 -2.01
C LYS A 81 -0.01 2.87 -3.45
N MET A 82 0.95 1.97 -3.62
CA MET A 82 1.31 1.44 -4.92
C MET A 82 0.16 0.64 -5.55
N LYS A 83 -0.62 -0.11 -4.75
CA LYS A 83 -1.82 -0.81 -5.24
C LYS A 83 -2.88 0.16 -5.75
N ARG A 84 -3.23 1.17 -4.97
CA ARG A 84 -4.22 2.19 -5.36
C ARG A 84 -3.78 2.99 -6.58
N ASN A 85 -2.51 3.39 -6.65
CA ASN A 85 -1.96 4.13 -7.81
C ASN A 85 -1.81 3.27 -9.07
N SER A 86 -1.64 1.95 -8.94
CA SER A 86 -1.54 1.05 -10.10
C SER A 86 -2.86 0.92 -10.87
N THR A 87 -3.99 1.09 -10.20
CA THR A 87 -5.34 0.95 -10.76
C THR A 87 -5.66 1.97 -11.86
N PRO A 88 -5.58 3.30 -11.62
CA PRO A 88 -5.78 4.30 -12.66
C PRO A 88 -4.69 4.23 -13.73
N GLY A 89 -3.44 3.90 -13.37
CA GLY A 89 -2.35 3.69 -14.33
C GLY A 89 -2.67 2.61 -15.38
N ARG A 90 -3.31 1.51 -14.96
CA ARG A 90 -3.76 0.44 -15.87
C ARG A 90 -4.89 0.90 -16.80
N ILE A 91 -5.82 1.72 -16.32
CA ILE A 91 -6.91 2.28 -17.15
C ILE A 91 -6.37 3.29 -18.15
N ILE A 92 -5.40 4.12 -17.76
CA ILE A 92 -4.72 5.06 -18.65
C ILE A 92 -3.95 4.28 -19.72
N ALA A 93 -3.19 3.25 -19.34
CA ALA A 93 -2.46 2.40 -20.28
C ALA A 93 -3.41 1.68 -21.26
N ALA A 94 -4.57 1.22 -20.77
CA ALA A 94 -5.59 0.63 -21.63
C ALA A 94 -6.15 1.66 -22.62
N THR A 95 -6.54 2.84 -22.14
CA THR A 95 -7.06 3.93 -22.97
C THR A 95 -6.04 4.37 -24.01
N ALA A 96 -4.76 4.52 -23.62
CA ALA A 96 -3.66 4.83 -24.53
C ALA A 96 -3.49 3.74 -25.60
N SER A 97 -3.58 2.47 -25.22
CA SER A 97 -3.50 1.34 -26.16
C SER A 97 -4.65 1.38 -27.19
N PHE A 98 -5.88 1.65 -26.74
CA PHE A 98 -7.03 1.82 -27.63
C PHE A 98 -6.90 3.05 -28.52
N TYR A 99 -6.44 4.18 -27.99
CA TYR A 99 -6.22 5.41 -28.74
C TYR A 99 -5.15 5.22 -29.83
N ILE A 100 -4.04 4.57 -29.51
CA ILE A 100 -2.98 4.24 -30.47
C ILE A 100 -3.53 3.33 -31.57
N CYS A 101 -4.31 2.29 -31.21
CA CYS A 101 -4.97 1.44 -32.19
C CYS A 101 -5.95 2.20 -33.10
N ALA A 102 -6.63 3.23 -32.59
CA ALA A 102 -7.60 4.02 -33.35
C ALA A 102 -6.94 5.08 -34.26
N GLN A 103 -5.80 5.64 -33.86
CA GLN A 103 -5.14 6.73 -34.60
C GLN A 103 -4.04 6.28 -35.57
N THR A 104 -3.48 5.07 -35.40
CA THR A 104 -2.40 4.60 -36.25
C THR A 104 -2.88 3.53 -37.22
N SER A 105 -2.51 3.66 -38.49
CA SER A 105 -2.69 2.61 -39.51
C SER A 105 -1.88 1.33 -39.21
N GLN A 106 -0.99 1.38 -38.21
CA GLN A 106 -0.21 0.27 -37.68
C GLN A 106 -0.78 -0.30 -36.37
N GLY A 107 -1.98 0.12 -35.95
CA GLY A 107 -2.68 -0.47 -34.82
C GLY A 107 -2.71 -2.00 -34.96
N SER A 108 -2.04 -2.70 -34.04
CA SER A 108 -1.93 -4.16 -34.10
C SER A 108 -2.84 -4.83 -33.08
N SER A 109 -3.28 -6.04 -33.43
CA SER A 109 -4.03 -6.93 -32.54
C SER A 109 -3.33 -7.19 -31.21
N LEU A 110 -1.99 -7.15 -31.19
CA LEU A 110 -1.16 -7.26 -29.99
C LEU A 110 -1.36 -6.07 -29.03
N ILE A 111 -1.39 -4.84 -29.55
CA ILE A 111 -1.62 -3.63 -28.74
C ILE A 111 -3.05 -3.63 -28.19
N ALA A 112 -4.03 -4.03 -29.00
CA ALA A 112 -5.41 -4.16 -28.57
C ALA A 112 -5.57 -5.22 -27.47
N LEU A 113 -4.90 -6.37 -27.60
CA LEU A 113 -4.88 -7.41 -26.56
C LEU A 113 -4.30 -6.87 -25.25
N PHE A 114 -3.18 -6.13 -25.33
CA PHE A 114 -2.58 -5.48 -24.15
C PHE A 114 -3.51 -4.46 -23.51
N GLY A 115 -4.23 -3.67 -24.31
CA GLY A 115 -5.24 -2.73 -23.85
C GLY A 115 -6.40 -3.41 -23.11
N ILE A 116 -6.94 -4.50 -23.68
CA ILE A 116 -8.02 -5.28 -23.07
C ILE A 116 -7.59 -5.87 -21.73
N PHE A 117 -6.40 -6.47 -21.65
CA PHE A 117 -5.88 -7.04 -20.40
C PHE A 117 -5.69 -5.99 -19.31
N ASN A 118 -5.14 -4.81 -19.65
CA ASN A 118 -4.98 -3.72 -18.70
C ASN A 118 -6.33 -3.12 -18.28
N PHE A 119 -7.30 -3.05 -19.19
CA PHE A 119 -8.65 -2.57 -18.88
C PHE A 119 -9.36 -3.49 -17.89
N VAL A 120 -9.43 -4.79 -18.20
CA VAL A 120 -10.07 -5.78 -17.32
C VAL A 120 -9.34 -5.85 -15.98
N GLY A 121 -8.00 -5.86 -15.99
CA GLY A 121 -7.20 -5.86 -14.77
C GLY A 121 -7.39 -4.60 -13.92
N GLY A 122 -7.43 -3.43 -14.55
CA GLY A 122 -7.69 -2.14 -13.89
C GLY A 122 -9.10 -2.06 -13.30
N MET A 123 -10.11 -2.53 -14.03
CA MET A 123 -11.50 -2.61 -13.55
C MET A 123 -11.63 -3.55 -12.34
N LEU A 124 -11.08 -4.76 -12.42
CA LEU A 124 -11.12 -5.73 -11.32
C LEU A 124 -10.39 -5.23 -10.06
N MET A 125 -9.26 -4.53 -10.24
CA MET A 125 -8.59 -3.86 -9.13
C MET A 125 -9.40 -2.69 -8.59
N GLY A 126 -9.98 -1.85 -9.44
CA GLY A 126 -10.83 -0.75 -9.01
C GLY A 126 -11.99 -1.20 -8.13
N PHE A 127 -12.61 -2.35 -8.45
CA PHE A 127 -13.63 -2.95 -7.60
C PHE A 127 -13.09 -3.54 -6.28
N SER A 128 -11.81 -3.90 -6.19
CA SER A 128 -11.23 -4.57 -5.01
C SER A 128 -10.48 -3.65 -4.05
N VAL A 129 -9.76 -2.65 -4.56
CA VAL A 129 -8.97 -1.64 -3.81
C VAL A 129 -9.50 -0.21 -3.92
N GLY A 130 -10.46 0.06 -4.79
CA GLY A 130 -11.00 1.41 -5.01
C GLY A 130 -10.24 2.20 -6.08
N PHE A 131 -10.88 3.29 -6.54
CA PHE A 131 -10.30 4.27 -7.47
C PHE A 131 -9.70 5.48 -6.75
N GLU A 132 -9.61 5.41 -5.42
CA GLU A 132 -9.12 6.51 -4.60
C GLU A 132 -7.63 6.75 -4.77
N ASP A 133 -7.24 8.01 -4.62
CA ASP A 133 -5.86 8.46 -4.70
C ASP A 133 -5.02 7.76 -3.61
N GLY A 134 -3.91 7.12 -4.00
CA GLY A 134 -2.99 6.50 -3.05
C GLY A 134 -2.43 7.49 -2.02
N ASN A 135 -2.52 8.80 -2.27
CA ASN A 135 -2.13 9.83 -1.32
C ASN A 135 -3.03 9.88 -0.07
N GLN A 136 -4.26 9.37 -0.11
CA GLN A 136 -5.11 9.24 1.08
C GLN A 136 -4.55 8.22 2.08
N VAL A 137 -3.82 7.20 1.62
CA VAL A 137 -3.20 6.19 2.48
C VAL A 137 -2.14 6.83 3.39
N ASP A 138 -1.37 7.79 2.87
CA ASP A 138 -0.36 8.49 3.66
C ASP A 138 -1.00 9.39 4.72
N ILE A 139 -2.12 10.05 4.38
CA ILE A 139 -2.88 10.90 5.29
C ILE A 139 -3.45 10.05 6.44
N GLU A 140 -4.06 8.91 6.13
CA GLU A 140 -4.60 7.98 7.13
C GLU A 140 -3.50 7.41 8.04
N ALA A 141 -2.35 7.06 7.48
CA ALA A 141 -1.20 6.56 8.25
C ALA A 141 -0.64 7.63 9.19
N GLU A 142 -0.52 8.87 8.71
CA GLU A 142 -0.05 10.00 9.51
C GLU A 142 -1.03 10.36 10.63
N GLU A 143 -2.34 10.35 10.36
CA GLU A 143 -3.39 10.55 11.37
C GLU A 143 -3.39 9.45 12.43
N ALA A 144 -3.22 8.19 12.04
CA ALA A 144 -3.10 7.07 12.97
C ALA A 144 -1.86 7.20 13.86
N GLU A 145 -0.73 7.67 13.31
CA GLU A 145 0.50 7.88 14.08
C GLU A 145 0.36 9.07 15.05
N ARG A 146 -0.26 10.17 14.61
CA ARG A 146 -0.61 11.31 15.47
C ARG A 146 -1.56 10.90 16.59
N GLY A 147 -2.55 10.05 16.29
CA GLY A 147 -3.47 9.49 17.28
C GLY A 147 -2.75 8.64 18.33
N LYS A 148 -1.77 7.80 17.92
CA LYS A 148 -0.93 7.02 18.85
C LYS A 148 -0.06 7.92 19.73
N LYS A 149 0.51 9.01 19.18
CA LYS A 149 1.30 9.98 19.94
C LYS A 149 0.45 10.70 20.99
N ARG A 150 -0.77 11.10 20.65
CA ARG A 150 -1.73 11.68 21.60
C ARG A 150 -2.05 10.73 22.75
N LYS A 151 -2.42 9.48 22.45
CA LYS A 151 -2.70 8.47 23.48
C LYS A 151 -1.51 8.20 24.41
N ARG A 152 -0.29 8.20 23.89
CA ARG A 152 0.94 8.05 24.70
C ARG A 152 1.17 9.25 25.62
N HIS A 153 0.97 10.45 25.09
CA HIS A 153 1.09 11.69 25.86
C HIS A 153 0.05 11.77 26.97
N ASP A 154 -1.21 11.43 26.68
CA ASP A 154 -2.29 11.42 27.67
C ASP A 154 -2.03 10.37 28.76
N ALA A 155 -1.56 9.17 28.39
CA ALA A 155 -1.15 8.14 29.36
C ALA A 155 0.05 8.57 30.22
N GLU A 156 0.97 9.37 29.69
CA GLU A 156 2.09 9.91 30.45
C GLU A 156 1.65 11.00 31.43
N LEU A 157 0.71 11.86 31.02
CA LEU A 157 0.08 12.86 31.90
C LEU A 157 -0.68 12.20 33.06
N GLU A 158 -1.45 11.14 32.79
CA GLU A 158 -2.14 10.37 33.83
C GLU A 158 -1.16 9.77 34.85
N ARG A 159 -0.05 9.18 34.37
CA ARG A 159 1.01 8.64 35.24
C ARG A 159 1.66 9.72 36.10
N ARG A 160 1.95 10.89 35.53
CA ARG A 160 2.51 12.03 36.28
C ARG A 160 1.53 12.56 37.33
N GLY A 161 0.24 12.62 36.99
CA GLY A 161 -0.83 13.00 37.93
C GLY A 161 -0.95 12.01 39.11
N GLN A 162 -0.94 10.71 38.83
CA GLN A 162 -0.95 9.66 39.87
C GLN A 162 0.31 9.73 40.74
N GLN A 163 1.48 9.96 40.16
CA GLN A 163 2.72 10.09 40.89
C GLN A 163 2.73 11.33 41.80
N GLN A 164 2.21 12.46 41.34
CA GLN A 164 2.04 13.66 42.17
C GLN A 164 1.05 13.43 43.32
N GLN A 165 -0.06 12.76 43.08
CA GLN A 165 -1.02 12.41 44.13
C GLN A 165 -0.40 11.48 45.18
N GLN A 166 0.37 10.48 44.76
CA GLN A 166 1.11 9.61 45.69
C GLN A 166 2.15 10.38 46.50
N LEU A 167 2.86 11.32 45.88
CA LEU A 167 3.84 12.18 46.58
C LEU A 167 3.15 13.11 47.58
N GLN A 168 1.99 13.67 47.25
CA GLN A 168 1.18 14.49 48.16
C GLN A 168 0.67 13.68 49.35
N GLN A 169 0.09 12.50 49.10
CA GLN A 169 -0.38 11.60 50.16
C GLN A 169 0.78 11.13 51.05
N ALA A 170 1.95 10.82 50.48
CA ALA A 170 3.13 10.47 51.25
C ALA A 170 3.65 11.65 52.09
N ALA A 171 3.60 12.88 51.58
CA ALA A 171 3.96 14.08 52.31
C ALA A 171 2.97 14.41 53.43
N GLU A 172 1.67 14.24 53.20
CA GLU A 172 0.62 14.40 54.22
C GLU A 172 0.74 13.34 55.31
N ALA A 173 0.89 12.06 54.95
CA ALA A 173 1.11 10.99 55.92
C ALA A 173 2.39 11.19 56.74
N LYS A 174 3.44 11.80 56.16
CA LYS A 174 4.65 12.17 56.89
C LYS A 174 4.40 13.34 57.85
N ARG A 175 3.62 14.35 57.45
CA ARG A 175 3.21 15.45 58.32
C ARG A 175 2.32 14.99 59.47
N GLU A 176 1.42 14.03 59.26
CA GLU A 176 0.62 13.43 60.34
C GLU A 176 1.49 12.64 61.32
N ARG A 177 2.52 11.94 60.84
CA ARG A 177 3.51 11.24 61.69
C ARG A 177 4.41 12.20 62.47
N GLU A 178 4.80 13.32 61.88
CA GLU A 178 5.62 14.36 62.52
C GLU A 178 4.78 15.32 63.40
N GLY A 179 3.48 15.44 63.14
CA GLY A 179 2.51 16.25 63.89
C GLY A 179 1.75 15.50 64.99
N GLY A 180 1.93 14.18 65.12
CA GLY A 180 1.47 13.40 66.27
C GLY A 180 2.16 13.82 67.59
N PRO A 181 1.56 13.54 68.76
CA PRO A 181 1.62 14.38 69.97
C PRO A 181 3.03 14.45 70.58
N LEU A 182 3.87 15.32 70.03
CA LEU A 182 5.10 15.82 70.66
C LEU A 182 4.90 17.23 71.25
N GLN A 183 3.76 17.89 71.00
CA GLN A 183 3.41 19.13 71.69
C GLN A 183 3.00 18.93 73.15
N GLU A 184 2.63 17.72 73.57
CA GLU A 184 2.22 17.46 74.96
C GLU A 184 3.42 17.17 75.90
N LYS A 185 4.59 16.80 75.37
CA LYS A 185 5.78 16.52 76.20
C LYS A 185 6.62 17.75 76.54
N VAL A 186 6.59 18.81 75.72
CA VAL A 186 7.44 20.01 75.95
C VAL A 186 6.89 20.92 77.04
N LEU A 187 5.59 20.84 77.38
CA LEU A 187 5.00 21.60 78.49
C LEU A 187 5.16 20.92 79.87
N SER A 188 5.54 19.64 79.91
CA SER A 188 5.71 18.90 81.18
C SER A 188 7.10 19.05 81.84
N TRP A 189 8.09 19.61 81.12
CA TRP A 189 9.48 19.71 81.60
C TRP A 189 9.85 21.08 82.22
N ARG A 190 8.89 21.99 82.40
CA ARG A 190 9.12 23.35 82.96
C ARG A 190 8.52 23.56 84.35
N GLY A 191 8.45 22.51 85.17
CA GLY A 191 7.96 22.59 86.56
C GLY A 191 8.75 21.68 87.49
N GLY A 192 9.99 22.04 87.81
CA GLY A 192 10.81 21.25 88.72
C GLY A 192 12.25 21.74 88.83
N VAL A 193 12.44 22.96 89.34
CA VAL A 193 13.73 23.39 89.90
C VAL A 193 13.42 23.96 91.29
N GLN A 194 13.70 23.16 92.32
CA GLN A 194 13.99 23.61 93.68
C GLN A 194 15.49 23.43 93.90
#